data_AF-A0A066UE96-F1
#
_entry.id   AF-A0A066UE96-F1
#
_cell.length_a   1.000
_cell.length_b   1.000
_cell.length_c   1.000
_cell.angle_alpha   90.00
_cell.angle_beta   90.00
_cell.angle_gamma   90.00
#
_symmetry.space_group_name_H-M   'P 1'
#
loop_
_entity.id
_entity.type
_entity.pdbx_description
1 polymer ?
#
loop_
_entity_poly.entity_id
_entity_poly.type
_entity_poly.pdbx_seq_one_letter_code
_entity_poly.pdbx_strand_id
1 'polypeptide(L)'
;MGGALLVLVLSGCGNEAGPTPPRQGGEPGPDALPTKLAALTVDQCYASPRTQLPKGCEKYVTEVGNVPGAARKRANDRDPQLVAEAGKLEQAVGAFRSAGCTTVPAAGGPCSQALVDIAGALSGLKKQVDARPTSG
;
A
#
# COMPACT_ATOMS: atom_id res chain seq x y z
N MET A 1 -1.64 -77.63 -6.82
CA MET A 1 -2.96 -76.98 -6.87
C MET A 1 -2.72 -75.54 -6.46
N GLY A 2 -2.61 -74.59 -7.40
CA GLY A 2 -3.74 -73.78 -7.87
C GLY A 2 -4.06 -72.71 -6.81
N GLY A 3 -4.05 -71.41 -7.04
CA GLY A 3 -3.99 -70.62 -8.26
C GLY A 3 -3.70 -69.15 -7.91
N ALA A 4 -3.62 -68.35 -8.97
CA ALA A 4 -3.30 -66.92 -9.01
C ALA A 4 -4.12 -66.05 -8.06
N LEU A 5 -3.61 -64.84 -7.74
CA LEU A 5 -4.40 -63.59 -7.72
C LEU A 5 -3.49 -62.34 -7.66
N LEU A 6 -3.53 -61.61 -8.79
CA LEU A 6 -3.63 -60.15 -8.96
C LEU A 6 -2.50 -59.23 -8.46
N VAL A 7 -1.70 -58.81 -9.43
CA VAL A 7 -0.88 -57.60 -9.44
C VAL A 7 -1.80 -56.37 -9.44
N LEU A 8 -1.74 -55.56 -8.38
CA LEU A 8 -2.30 -54.19 -8.36
C LEU A 8 -1.17 -53.21 -8.70
N VAL A 9 -1.10 -52.86 -9.99
CA VAL A 9 -0.21 -51.80 -10.49
C VAL A 9 -0.83 -50.46 -10.10
N LEU A 10 -0.30 -49.83 -9.05
CA LEU A 10 -0.64 -48.45 -8.68
C LEU A 10 -0.08 -47.50 -9.74
N SER A 11 -0.92 -47.20 -10.74
CA SER A 11 -0.73 -46.13 -11.70
C SER A 11 -0.94 -44.79 -10.99
N GLY A 12 0.11 -44.29 -10.33
CA GLY A 12 0.19 -42.92 -9.85
C GLY A 12 0.46 -41.94 -11.00
N CYS A 13 -0.53 -41.76 -11.88
CA CYS A 13 -0.58 -40.65 -12.82
C CYS A 13 -1.64 -39.67 -12.32
N GLY A 14 -1.22 -38.51 -11.83
CA GLY A 14 -2.13 -37.49 -11.35
C GLY A 14 -1.36 -36.38 -10.66
N ASN A 15 -0.64 -35.60 -11.45
CA ASN A 15 -0.21 -34.26 -11.04
C ASN A 15 -1.48 -33.39 -10.95
N GLU A 16 -2.25 -33.61 -9.89
CA GLU A 16 -3.44 -32.82 -9.54
C GLU A 16 -2.93 -31.47 -9.04
N ALA A 17 -2.60 -30.59 -9.99
CA ALA A 17 -2.53 -29.17 -9.73
C ALA A 17 -3.94 -28.74 -9.30
N GLY A 18 -4.21 -28.85 -7.99
CA GLY A 18 -5.40 -28.27 -7.38
C GLY A 18 -5.54 -26.81 -7.83
N PRO A 19 -6.77 -26.26 -7.86
CA PRO A 19 -7.00 -24.91 -8.34
C PRO A 19 -6.03 -23.98 -7.64
N THR A 20 -5.15 -23.34 -8.43
CA THR A 20 -4.26 -22.32 -7.93
C THR A 20 -5.16 -21.32 -7.20
N PRO A 21 -4.94 -21.06 -5.89
CA PRO A 21 -5.73 -20.05 -5.20
C PRO A 21 -5.67 -18.79 -6.06
N PRO A 22 -6.81 -18.12 -6.33
CA PRO A 22 -6.79 -16.90 -7.12
C PRO A 22 -5.72 -16.02 -6.50
N ARG A 23 -4.75 -15.61 -7.32
CA ARG A 23 -3.68 -14.69 -6.92
C ARG A 23 -4.36 -13.52 -6.24
N GLN A 24 -4.36 -13.48 -4.91
CA GLN A 24 -4.76 -12.31 -4.15
C GLN A 24 -3.65 -11.30 -4.40
N GLY A 25 -3.79 -10.55 -5.50
CA GLY A 25 -2.68 -9.81 -6.09
C GLY A 25 -2.47 -10.19 -7.55
N GLY A 26 -3.51 -10.03 -8.38
CA GLY A 26 -3.21 -9.55 -9.72
C GLY A 26 -2.41 -8.26 -9.57
N GLU A 27 -1.34 -8.11 -10.36
CA GLU A 27 -0.67 -6.83 -10.48
C GLU A 27 -1.77 -5.78 -10.63
N PRO A 28 -1.81 -4.79 -9.73
CA PRO A 28 -2.83 -3.78 -9.82
C PRO A 28 -2.80 -3.23 -11.25
N GLY A 29 -3.96 -3.15 -11.91
CA GLY A 29 -4.05 -2.68 -13.29
C GLY A 29 -3.30 -1.35 -13.49
N PRO A 30 -3.08 -0.91 -14.74
CA PRO A 30 -2.18 0.20 -15.08
C PRO A 30 -2.46 1.52 -14.33
N ASP A 31 -3.61 1.64 -13.66
CA ASP A 31 -3.89 2.71 -12.72
C ASP A 31 -4.49 2.27 -11.36
N ALA A 32 -3.65 1.73 -10.48
CA ALA A 32 -4.06 1.34 -9.13
C ALA A 32 -3.91 2.43 -8.07
N LEU A 33 -3.38 3.59 -8.44
CA LEU A 33 -3.11 4.66 -7.50
C LEU A 33 -4.41 5.21 -6.86
N PRO A 34 -5.52 5.43 -7.58
CA PRO A 34 -6.78 5.87 -6.98
C PRO A 34 -7.28 4.89 -5.90
N THR A 35 -7.28 3.58 -6.18
CA THR A 35 -7.69 2.54 -5.24
C THR A 35 -6.80 2.52 -3.99
N LYS A 36 -5.47 2.61 -4.19
CA LYS A 36 -4.52 2.67 -3.07
C LYS A 36 -4.78 3.89 -2.19
N LEU A 37 -5.03 5.05 -2.80
CA LEU A 37 -5.30 6.28 -2.05
C LEU A 37 -6.60 6.18 -1.26
N ALA A 38 -7.66 5.65 -1.86
CA ALA A 38 -8.92 5.41 -1.15
C ALA A 38 -8.72 4.52 0.09
N ALA A 39 -7.97 3.43 -0.06
CA ALA A 39 -7.66 2.51 1.04
C ALA A 39 -6.81 3.16 2.15
N LEU A 40 -5.84 4.01 1.81
CA LEU A 40 -5.01 4.69 2.80
C LEU A 40 -5.77 5.81 3.54
N THR A 41 -6.74 6.45 2.88
CA THR A 41 -7.53 7.55 3.49
C THR A 41 -8.63 7.09 4.45
N VAL A 42 -8.81 5.78 4.65
CA VAL A 42 -9.71 5.25 5.70
C VAL A 42 -8.95 4.75 6.94
N ASP A 43 -7.62 4.77 6.91
CA ASP A 43 -6.79 4.40 8.06
C ASP A 43 -6.94 5.42 9.20
N GLN A 44 -6.91 4.96 10.46
CA GLN A 44 -7.05 5.85 11.62
C GLN A 44 -5.87 6.82 11.79
N CYS A 45 -4.68 6.44 11.33
CA CYS A 45 -3.50 7.31 11.28
C CYS A 45 -3.63 8.40 10.22
N TYR A 46 -4.55 8.25 9.25
CA TYR A 46 -4.97 9.32 8.35
C TYR A 46 -6.14 10.13 8.89
N ALA A 47 -7.19 9.46 9.39
CA ALA A 47 -8.45 10.10 9.76
C ALA A 47 -8.37 10.90 11.07
N SER A 48 -7.58 10.42 12.03
CA SER A 48 -7.44 11.05 13.35
C SER A 48 -5.96 11.13 13.81
N PRO A 49 -5.04 11.70 13.01
CA PRO A 49 -3.59 11.62 13.24
C PRO A 49 -3.15 12.21 14.58
N ARG A 50 -3.87 13.21 15.10
CA ARG A 50 -3.55 13.87 16.38
C ARG A 50 -3.81 12.99 17.60
N THR A 51 -4.69 11.99 17.48
CA THR A 51 -5.08 11.13 18.59
C THR A 51 -4.42 9.75 18.53
N GLN A 52 -3.73 9.43 17.44
CA GLN A 52 -3.02 8.16 17.30
C GLN A 52 -1.66 8.18 17.99
N LEU A 53 -1.23 7.02 18.46
CA LEU A 53 0.12 6.82 18.95
C LEU A 53 1.07 6.71 17.74
N PRO A 54 2.13 7.53 17.64
CA PRO A 54 3.05 7.46 16.50
C PRO A 54 3.62 6.06 16.23
N LYS A 55 4.02 5.32 17.27
CA LYS A 55 4.44 3.91 17.13
C LYS A 55 3.38 2.99 16.51
N GLY A 56 2.10 3.27 16.75
CA GLY A 56 0.98 2.48 16.21
C GLY A 56 0.76 2.69 14.71
N CYS A 57 1.34 3.75 14.15
CA CYS A 57 1.17 4.14 12.75
C CYS A 57 2.29 3.67 11.81
N GLU A 58 3.25 2.87 12.29
CA GLU A 58 4.40 2.43 11.50
C GLU A 58 3.99 1.73 10.19
N LYS A 59 3.02 0.81 10.26
CA LYS A 59 2.50 0.11 9.08
C LYS A 59 1.90 1.10 8.08
N TYR A 60 1.04 2.01 8.55
CA TYR A 60 0.44 3.06 7.71
C TYR A 60 1.52 3.91 7.01
N VAL A 61 2.51 4.40 7.76
CA VAL A 61 3.60 5.22 7.21
C VAL A 61 4.46 4.44 6.20
N THR A 62 4.61 3.13 6.38
CA THR A 62 5.29 2.25 5.42
C THR A 62 4.51 2.17 4.11
N GLU A 63 3.20 1.91 4.16
CA GLU A 63 2.35 1.84 2.97
C GLU A 63 2.26 3.16 2.21
N VAL A 64 2.14 4.27 2.96
CA VAL A 64 2.15 5.64 2.42
C VAL A 64 3.50 5.96 1.78
N GLY A 65 4.61 5.47 2.33
CA GLY A 65 5.95 5.67 1.77
C GLY A 65 6.12 5.10 0.35
N ASN A 66 5.27 4.17 -0.06
CA ASN A 66 5.28 3.61 -1.42
C ASN A 66 4.45 4.45 -2.43
N VAL A 67 3.70 5.46 -1.98
CA VAL A 67 2.81 6.28 -2.82
C VAL A 67 3.56 7.27 -3.73
N PRO A 68 4.60 8.01 -3.28
CA PRO A 68 5.30 8.97 -4.13
C PRO A 68 5.85 8.37 -5.43
N GLY A 69 6.43 7.17 -5.35
CA GLY A 69 6.94 6.45 -6.52
C GLY A 69 5.84 6.08 -7.52
N ALA A 70 4.68 5.62 -7.04
CA ALA A 70 3.53 5.32 -7.88
C ALA A 70 2.94 6.59 -8.54
N ALA A 71 2.86 7.69 -7.79
CA ALA A 71 2.41 8.98 -8.29
C ALA A 71 3.32 9.55 -9.40
N ARG A 72 4.65 9.46 -9.23
CA ARG A 72 5.61 9.89 -10.27
C ARG A 72 5.51 9.03 -11.53
N LYS A 73 5.40 7.70 -11.37
CA LYS A 73 5.18 6.79 -12.49
C LYS A 73 3.90 7.13 -13.26
N ARG A 74 2.80 7.43 -12.55
CA ARG A 74 1.54 7.88 -13.16
C ARG A 74 1.71 9.21 -13.89
N ALA A 75 2.40 10.17 -13.30
CA ALA A 75 2.59 11.50 -13.88
C ALA A 75 3.30 11.44 -15.23
N ASN A 76 4.28 10.52 -15.38
CA ASN A 76 5.02 10.26 -16.62
C ASN A 76 5.43 11.55 -17.37
N ASP A 77 6.02 12.50 -16.64
CA ASP A 77 6.45 13.85 -17.05
C ASP A 77 5.36 14.81 -17.57
N ARG A 78 4.10 14.39 -17.60
CA ARG A 78 2.95 15.18 -18.10
C ARG A 78 2.17 15.88 -17.00
N ASP A 79 2.41 15.52 -15.74
CA ASP A 79 1.72 16.10 -14.59
C ASP A 79 2.70 16.60 -13.52
N PRO A 80 3.30 17.79 -13.72
CA PRO A 80 4.23 18.38 -12.75
C PRO A 80 3.58 18.68 -11.40
N GLN A 81 2.25 18.86 -11.35
CA GLN A 81 1.55 19.06 -10.09
C GLN A 81 1.49 17.76 -9.28
N LEU A 82 1.19 16.63 -9.92
CA LEU A 82 1.23 15.32 -9.25
C LEU A 82 2.63 14.98 -8.76
N VAL A 83 3.68 15.31 -9.52
CA VAL A 83 5.08 15.15 -9.08
C VAL A 83 5.39 16.02 -7.86
N ALA A 84 4.91 17.26 -7.83
CA ALA A 84 5.10 18.16 -6.69
C ALA A 84 4.38 17.64 -5.42
N GLU A 85 3.15 17.16 -5.53
CA GLU A 85 2.43 16.54 -4.41
C GLU A 85 3.12 15.24 -3.93
N ALA A 86 3.65 14.44 -4.85
CA ALA A 86 4.47 13.27 -4.50
C ALA A 86 5.71 13.67 -3.68
N GLY A 87 6.36 14.78 -4.04
CA GLY A 87 7.48 15.34 -3.29
C GLY A 87 7.12 15.75 -1.86
N LYS A 88 5.97 16.41 -1.66
CA LYS A 88 5.49 16.79 -0.32
C LYS A 88 5.23 15.56 0.55
N LEU A 89 4.62 14.52 -0.01
CA LEU A 89 4.34 13.28 0.71
C LEU A 89 5.63 12.54 1.10
N GLU A 90 6.60 12.48 0.18
CA GLU A 90 7.92 11.89 0.47
C GLU A 90 8.64 12.66 1.59
N GLN A 91 8.60 14.00 1.56
CA GLN A 91 9.20 14.84 2.59
C GLN A 91 8.56 14.59 3.98
N ALA A 92 7.23 14.53 4.05
CA ALA A 92 6.52 14.30 5.30
C ALA A 92 6.81 12.91 5.89
N VAL A 93 6.82 11.87 5.05
CA VAL A 93 7.21 10.50 5.45
C VAL A 93 8.67 10.47 5.91
N GLY A 94 9.56 11.15 5.19
CA GLY A 94 10.97 11.29 5.54
C GLY A 94 11.15 11.93 6.92
N ALA A 95 10.46 13.04 7.19
CA ALA A 95 10.52 13.73 8.48
C ALA A 95 10.04 12.86 9.65
N PHE A 96 8.95 12.11 9.47
CA PHE A 96 8.45 11.17 10.48
C PHE A 96 9.51 10.09 10.80
N ARG A 97 10.14 9.52 9.77
CA ARG A 97 11.15 8.46 9.92
C ARG A 97 12.44 9.00 10.54
N SER A 98 12.95 10.15 10.07
CA SER A 98 14.19 10.75 10.58
C SER A 98 14.07 11.20 12.03
N ALA A 99 12.87 11.58 12.48
CA ALA A 99 12.60 11.91 13.88
C ALA A 99 12.42 10.68 14.79
N GLY A 100 12.52 9.45 14.26
CA GLY A 100 12.38 8.22 15.04
C GLY A 100 10.96 7.99 15.58
N CYS A 101 9.94 8.53 14.90
CA CYS A 101 8.57 8.57 15.42
C CYS A 101 7.92 7.20 15.60
N THR A 102 8.45 6.14 15.00
CA THR A 102 8.01 4.75 15.23
C THR A 102 8.30 4.25 16.65
N THR A 103 9.15 4.95 17.41
CA THR A 103 9.48 4.60 18.79
C THR A 103 8.66 5.37 19.83
N VAL A 104 7.94 6.42 19.42
CA VAL A 104 7.23 7.33 20.33
C VAL A 104 5.92 6.69 20.80
N PRO A 105 5.73 6.46 22.12
CA PRO A 105 4.61 5.67 22.63
C PRO A 105 3.36 6.48 22.96
N ALA A 106 3.42 7.81 22.87
CA ALA A 106 2.33 8.72 23.26
C ALA A 106 1.96 9.67 22.12
N ALA A 107 0.70 10.04 22.04
CA ALA A 107 0.23 11.11 21.16
C ALA A 107 0.67 12.49 21.65
N GLY A 108 0.58 13.49 20.77
CA GLY A 108 1.09 14.84 20.96
C GLY A 108 2.48 15.08 20.36
N GLY A 109 2.93 16.33 20.47
CA GLY A 109 4.28 16.75 20.07
C GLY A 109 4.59 16.62 18.57
N PRO A 110 5.89 16.69 18.21
CA PRO A 110 6.34 16.72 16.82
C PRO A 110 5.95 15.48 16.01
N CYS A 111 5.95 14.29 16.61
CA CYS A 111 5.60 13.07 15.88
C CYS A 111 4.11 12.95 15.54
N SER A 112 3.23 13.52 16.37
CA SER A 112 1.81 13.62 16.02
C SER A 112 1.58 14.68 14.95
N GLN A 113 2.36 15.77 14.97
CA GLN A 113 2.32 16.75 13.88
C GLN A 113 2.84 16.13 12.57
N ALA A 114 3.88 15.31 12.60
CA ALA A 114 4.37 14.61 11.42
C ALA A 114 3.29 13.66 10.82
N LEU A 115 2.47 13.00 11.64
CA LEU A 115 1.31 12.24 11.13
C LEU A 115 0.26 13.14 10.47
N VAL A 116 0.00 14.33 11.05
CA VAL A 116 -0.89 15.33 10.45
C VAL A 116 -0.35 15.79 9.09
N ASP A 117 0.95 16.03 8.99
CA ASP A 117 1.60 16.48 7.76
C ASP A 117 1.54 15.38 6.68
N ILE A 118 1.75 14.12 7.05
CA ILE A 118 1.57 12.97 6.15
C ILE A 118 0.11 12.90 5.66
N ALA A 119 -0.87 13.00 6.54
CA ALA A 119 -2.29 12.96 6.16
C ALA A 119 -2.68 14.14 5.25
N GLY A 120 -2.15 15.34 5.52
CA GLY A 120 -2.33 16.52 4.68
C GLY A 120 -1.73 16.33 3.29
N ALA A 121 -0.49 15.87 3.20
CA ALA A 121 0.17 15.61 1.92
C ALA A 121 -0.52 14.49 1.11
N LEU A 122 -0.98 13.42 1.78
CA LEU A 122 -1.73 12.35 1.13
C LEU A 122 -3.08 12.86 0.58
N SER A 123 -3.75 13.76 1.29
CA SER A 123 -4.99 14.42 0.84
C SER A 123 -4.74 15.31 -0.39
N GLY A 124 -3.64 16.07 -0.39
CA GLY A 124 -3.23 16.89 -1.53
C GLY A 124 -2.97 16.05 -2.79
N LEU A 125 -2.23 14.95 -2.62
CA LEU A 125 -1.97 14.00 -3.70
C LEU A 125 -3.26 13.34 -4.21
N LYS A 126 -4.13 12.87 -3.30
CA LYS A 126 -5.42 12.29 -3.68
C LYS A 126 -6.29 13.26 -4.48
N LYS A 127 -6.36 14.52 -4.07
CA LYS A 127 -7.11 15.54 -4.81
C LYS A 127 -6.59 15.70 -6.25
N GLN A 128 -5.27 15.66 -6.46
CA GLN A 128 -4.70 15.75 -7.81
C GLN A 128 -4.99 14.51 -8.66
N VAL A 129 -4.91 13.33 -8.05
CA VAL A 129 -5.24 12.07 -8.74
C VAL A 129 -6.72 12.03 -9.12
N ASP A 130 -7.61 12.42 -8.21
CA ASP A 130 -9.06 12.42 -8.45
C ASP A 130 -9.50 13.47 -9.48
N ALA A 131 -8.81 14.62 -9.56
CA ALA A 131 -9.10 15.68 -10.55
C ALA A 131 -8.76 15.28 -11.98
N ARG A 132 -7.96 14.22 -12.16
CA ARG A 132 -7.51 13.71 -13.46
C ARG A 132 -7.84 12.21 -13.53
N PRO A 133 -9.12 11.85 -13.73
CA PRO A 133 -9.50 10.47 -13.97
C PRO A 133 -8.70 9.94 -15.16
N THR A 134 -8.25 8.70 -15.06
CA THR A 134 -7.57 8.05 -16.18
C THR A 134 -8.53 7.94 -17.35
N SER A 135 -8.04 8.30 -18.54
CA SER A 135 -8.62 7.79 -19.78
C SER A 135 -8.43 6.28 -19.75
N GLY A 136 -9.52 5.54 -19.55
CA GLY A 136 -9.56 4.10 -19.79
C GLY A 136 -9.35 3.77 -21.26
#